data_AF-A0A914S8E9-F1
#
_entry.id   AF-A0A914S8E9-F1
#
_cell.length_a   1.000
_cell.length_b   1.000
_cell.length_c   1.000
_cell.angle_alpha   90.00
_cell.angle_beta   90.00
_cell.angle_gamma   90.00
#
_symmetry.space_group_name_H-M   'P 1'
#
loop_
_entity.id
_entity.type
_entity.pdbx_description
1 polymer ?
#
loop_
_entity_poly.entity_id
_entity_poly.type
_entity_poly.pdbx_seq_one_letter_code
_entity_poly.pdbx_strand_id
1 'polypeptide(L)'
;MNPSLNYSAPELVHGVKADNYADIFSVGMLAFALFNDYRPLFDNKDLLDAFKTNIDKLKALSVNQLSKIPSELREDIKACLNYTPELRPDATQFTKIVYFDDTLVKTLNYLDSLMQMDNTQKMQFFKGLPQVLTKFAKRPLLQKVLPFLTAEFNTPQLIPFILPSIFIIAENASNEEFSKTVFPPLIPVFSMTNPYQIVLILLQKMSLFLQKTPEADIKRYVLPLVYGAIMNDNIKIQELCLSIIPSIGKLKELLFR
;
A
#
# COMPACT_ATOMS: atom_id res chain seq x y z
N MET A 1 -18.85 27.00 -0.72
CA MET A 1 -17.64 27.01 0.13
C MET A 1 -16.56 27.68 -0.68
N ASN A 2 -16.01 28.80 -0.21
CA ASN A 2 -14.83 29.38 -0.84
C ASN A 2 -13.59 28.55 -0.43
N PRO A 3 -12.65 28.30 -1.34
CA PRO A 3 -11.40 27.62 -1.01
C PRO A 3 -10.62 28.43 0.04
N SER A 4 -9.90 27.73 0.92
CA SER A 4 -9.09 28.39 1.95
C SER A 4 -8.01 29.24 1.28
N LEU A 5 -7.81 30.46 1.79
CA LEU A 5 -6.78 31.38 1.28
C LEU A 5 -5.38 30.82 1.47
N ASN A 6 -5.17 29.87 2.39
CA ASN A 6 -3.86 29.24 2.63
C ASN A 6 -3.41 28.32 1.49
N TYR A 7 -4.32 27.93 0.59
CA TYR A 7 -4.01 27.06 -0.55
C TYR A 7 -4.40 27.71 -1.89
N SER A 8 -4.94 28.93 -1.86
CA SER A 8 -5.41 29.63 -3.06
C SER A 8 -4.25 30.28 -3.81
N ALA A 9 -4.26 30.15 -5.13
CA ALA A 9 -3.22 30.73 -5.98
C ALA A 9 -3.29 32.27 -6.07
N PRO A 10 -2.16 32.97 -6.25
CA PRO A 10 -2.07 34.43 -6.34
C PRO A 10 -3.05 35.09 -7.33
N GLU A 11 -3.23 34.47 -8.49
CA GLU A 11 -4.06 34.97 -9.59
C GLU A 11 -5.56 34.97 -9.27
N LEU A 12 -6.02 34.08 -8.39
CA LEU A 12 -7.44 33.96 -8.04
C LEU A 12 -7.96 35.19 -7.29
N VAL A 13 -7.10 35.89 -6.55
CA VAL A 13 -7.49 37.10 -5.80
C VAL A 13 -7.59 38.33 -6.71
N HIS A 14 -7.02 38.27 -7.91
CA HIS A 14 -7.13 39.32 -8.92
C HIS A 14 -8.38 39.17 -9.81
N GLY A 15 -9.28 38.24 -9.48
CA GLY A 15 -10.49 37.98 -10.28
C GLY A 15 -10.22 37.25 -11.59
N VAL A 16 -9.02 36.70 -11.77
CA VAL A 16 -8.70 35.83 -12.89
C VAL A 16 -9.42 34.50 -12.71
N LYS A 17 -9.93 33.94 -13.79
CA LYS A 17 -10.59 32.63 -13.78
C LYS A 17 -9.57 31.55 -13.38
N ALA A 18 -9.97 30.65 -12.49
CA ALA A 18 -9.14 29.50 -12.13
C ALA A 18 -8.75 28.70 -13.38
N ASP A 19 -7.46 28.41 -13.50
CA ASP A 19 -6.87 27.60 -14.56
C ASP A 19 -6.12 26.40 -13.96
N ASN A 20 -5.54 25.58 -14.82
CA ASN A 20 -4.82 24.38 -14.38
C ASN A 20 -3.56 24.72 -13.54
N TYR A 21 -2.98 25.92 -13.70
CA TYR A 21 -1.81 26.33 -12.93
C TYR A 21 -2.17 26.73 -11.50
N ALA A 22 -3.39 27.22 -11.27
CA ALA A 22 -3.92 27.46 -9.94
C ALA A 22 -4.06 26.15 -9.12
N ASP A 23 -4.45 25.05 -9.78
CA ASP A 23 -4.49 23.72 -9.15
C ASP A 23 -3.09 23.24 -8.77
N ILE A 24 -2.09 23.43 -9.64
CA ILE A 24 -0.69 23.07 -9.36
C ILE A 24 -0.13 23.85 -8.17
N PHE A 25 -0.45 25.13 -8.06
CA PHE A 25 -0.09 25.92 -6.88
C PHE A 25 -0.70 25.36 -5.60
N SER A 26 -1.99 25.03 -5.65
CA SER A 26 -2.73 24.46 -4.51
C SER A 26 -2.11 23.12 -4.08
N VAL A 27 -1.73 22.27 -5.04
CA VAL A 27 -1.01 21.02 -4.80
C VAL A 27 0.36 21.27 -4.18
N GLY A 28 1.11 22.27 -4.65
CA GLY A 28 2.39 22.67 -4.07
C GLY A 28 2.28 23.11 -2.61
N MET A 29 1.26 23.91 -2.28
CA MET A 29 0.99 24.35 -0.90
C MET A 29 0.60 23.16 0.00
N LEU A 30 -0.21 22.23 -0.52
CA LEU A 30 -0.59 21.02 0.18
C LEU A 30 0.62 20.11 0.43
N ALA A 31 1.45 19.87 -0.58
CA ALA A 31 2.67 19.08 -0.44
C ALA A 31 3.62 19.67 0.60
N PHE A 32 3.85 20.99 0.58
CA PHE A 32 4.61 21.65 1.64
C PHE A 32 4.00 21.40 3.03
N ALA A 33 2.69 21.57 3.17
CA ALA A 33 2.02 21.39 4.45
C ALA A 33 2.18 19.96 5.00
N LEU A 34 2.11 18.93 4.14
CA LEU A 34 2.31 17.53 4.54
C LEU A 34 3.70 17.30 5.16
N PHE A 35 4.74 17.93 4.63
CA PHE A 35 6.10 17.85 5.18
C PHE A 35 6.34 18.83 6.35
N ASN A 36 5.47 19.81 6.54
CA ASN A 36 5.58 20.83 7.58
C ASN A 36 4.57 20.63 8.71
N ASP A 37 4.41 19.38 9.18
CA ASP A 37 3.54 19.04 10.32
C ASP A 37 2.08 19.51 10.13
N TYR A 38 1.58 19.39 8.90
CA TYR A 38 0.25 19.82 8.46
C TYR A 38 0.01 21.33 8.53
N ARG A 39 1.08 22.14 8.55
CA ARG A 39 1.00 23.60 8.58
C ARG A 39 1.30 24.20 7.22
N PRO A 40 0.44 25.08 6.69
CA PRO A 40 0.70 25.75 5.41
C PRO A 40 1.93 26.65 5.50
N LEU A 41 2.49 27.00 4.34
CA LEU A 41 3.62 27.93 4.24
C LEU A 41 3.28 29.30 4.82
N PHE A 42 2.03 29.73 4.63
CA PHE A 42 1.48 30.95 5.19
C PHE A 42 0.16 30.66 5.89
N ASP A 43 -0.02 31.27 7.05
CA ASP A 43 -1.32 31.34 7.73
C ASP A 43 -1.93 32.71 7.50
N ASN A 44 -2.90 32.77 6.60
CA ASN A 44 -3.61 33.98 6.23
C ASN A 44 -4.81 34.26 7.15
N LYS A 45 -5.19 33.33 8.03
CA LYS A 45 -6.38 33.43 8.91
C LYS A 45 -7.66 33.84 8.15
N ASP A 46 -7.76 33.43 6.88
CA ASP A 46 -8.79 33.81 5.93
C ASP A 46 -8.98 35.34 5.73
N LEU A 47 -7.95 36.13 6.01
CA LEU A 47 -7.90 37.58 5.78
C LEU A 47 -7.22 37.90 4.45
N LEU A 48 -7.90 38.68 3.60
CA LEU A 48 -7.39 39.05 2.27
C LEU A 48 -6.11 39.90 2.31
N ASP A 49 -5.98 40.80 3.29
CA ASP A 49 -4.78 41.65 3.41
C ASP A 49 -3.55 40.84 3.84
N ALA A 50 -3.76 39.87 4.74
CA ALA A 50 -2.71 38.92 5.14
C ALA A 50 -2.29 38.04 3.95
N PHE A 51 -3.26 37.57 3.17
CA PHE A 51 -3.00 36.82 1.94
C PHE A 51 -2.14 37.61 0.96
N LYS A 52 -2.52 38.85 0.59
CA LYS A 52 -1.75 39.69 -0.34
C LYS A 52 -0.31 39.87 0.13
N THR A 53 -0.14 40.21 1.40
CA THR A 53 1.18 40.41 2.02
C THR A 53 2.04 39.14 2.00
N ASN A 54 1.44 37.98 2.26
CA ASN A 54 2.17 36.71 2.32
C ASN A 54 2.52 36.18 0.93
N ILE A 55 1.61 36.31 -0.03
CA ILE A 55 1.84 35.89 -1.42
C ILE A 55 2.95 36.70 -2.08
N ASP A 56 3.09 37.99 -1.77
CA ASP A 56 4.24 38.78 -2.26
C ASP A 56 5.59 38.22 -1.78
N LYS A 57 5.64 37.56 -0.62
CA LYS A 57 6.85 36.89 -0.12
C LYS A 57 7.27 35.70 -0.99
N LEU A 58 6.36 35.11 -1.78
CA LEU A 58 6.70 34.02 -2.71
C LEU A 58 7.69 34.43 -3.78
N LYS A 59 7.70 35.72 -4.18
CA LYS A 59 8.67 36.26 -5.14
C LYS A 59 10.12 36.09 -4.65
N ALA A 60 10.30 36.01 -3.33
CA ALA A 60 11.59 35.79 -2.67
C ALA A 60 11.69 34.41 -2.00
N LEU A 61 10.84 33.45 -2.37
CA LEU A 61 10.82 32.12 -1.77
C LEU A 61 12.18 31.43 -1.99
N SER A 62 12.86 31.15 -0.89
CA SER A 62 14.14 30.46 -0.89
C SER A 62 13.98 28.99 -0.54
N VAL A 63 14.89 28.15 -1.03
CA VAL A 63 14.91 26.70 -0.76
C VAL A 63 15.09 26.41 0.74
N ASN A 64 15.72 27.32 1.48
CA ASN A 64 15.90 27.22 2.93
C ASN A 64 14.55 27.21 3.69
N GLN A 65 13.55 27.93 3.17
CA GLN A 65 12.19 27.91 3.73
C GLN A 65 11.48 26.57 3.47
N LEU A 66 11.98 25.77 2.51
CA LEU A 66 11.49 24.45 2.15
C LEU A 66 12.34 23.32 2.77
N SER A 67 13.14 23.62 3.81
CA SER A 67 14.08 22.67 4.42
C SER A 67 13.44 21.38 4.96
N LYS A 68 12.15 21.41 5.34
CA LYS A 68 11.42 20.21 5.77
C LYS A 68 11.00 19.27 4.63
N ILE A 69 10.98 19.76 3.39
CA ILE A 69 10.71 18.93 2.21
C ILE A 69 11.96 18.10 1.90
N PRO A 70 11.84 16.82 1.47
CA PRO A 70 12.95 16.03 0.96
C PRO A 70 13.75 16.77 -0.12
N SER A 71 15.07 16.68 -0.08
CA SER A 71 15.97 17.41 -1.00
C SER A 71 15.62 17.18 -2.47
N GLU A 72 15.19 15.98 -2.80
CA GLU A 72 14.86 15.53 -4.15
C GLU A 72 13.57 16.16 -4.71
N LEU A 73 12.75 16.78 -3.85
CA LEU A 73 11.44 17.35 -4.20
C LEU A 73 11.37 18.88 -4.01
N ARG A 74 12.37 19.49 -3.35
CA ARG A 74 12.34 20.92 -2.97
C ARG A 74 12.19 21.87 -4.16
N GLU A 75 12.99 21.67 -5.21
CA GLU A 75 12.96 22.54 -6.38
C GLU A 75 11.65 22.40 -7.15
N ASP A 76 11.11 21.19 -7.27
CA ASP A 76 9.83 20.96 -7.94
C ASP A 76 8.68 21.63 -7.19
N ILE A 77 8.65 21.54 -5.86
CA ILE A 77 7.63 22.23 -5.04
C ILE A 77 7.81 23.74 -5.12
N LYS A 78 9.05 24.25 -5.11
CA LYS A 78 9.30 25.67 -5.33
C LYS A 78 8.77 26.14 -6.70
N ALA A 79 8.93 25.33 -7.75
CA ALA A 79 8.39 25.63 -9.07
C ALA A 79 6.85 25.63 -9.07
N CYS A 80 6.20 24.71 -8.36
CA CYS A 80 4.74 24.72 -8.17
C CYS A 80 4.25 25.99 -7.46
N LEU A 81 5.05 26.52 -6.53
CA LEU A 81 4.75 27.72 -5.75
C LEU A 81 5.17 29.03 -6.43
N ASN A 82 5.50 28.99 -7.73
CA ASN A 82 5.90 30.19 -8.46
C ASN A 82 4.76 31.22 -8.46
N TYR A 83 5.10 32.49 -8.21
CA TYR A 83 4.14 33.58 -8.26
C TYR A 83 3.48 33.70 -9.63
N THR A 84 4.25 33.51 -10.71
CA THR A 84 3.79 33.58 -12.09
C THR A 84 3.22 32.21 -12.53
N PRO A 85 1.93 32.11 -12.91
CA PRO A 85 1.28 30.83 -13.25
C PRO A 85 2.00 30.04 -14.34
N GLU A 86 2.44 30.69 -15.42
CA GLU A 86 3.05 30.06 -16.59
C GLU A 86 4.44 29.48 -16.33
N LEU A 87 5.06 29.84 -15.19
CA LEU A 87 6.34 29.29 -14.75
C LEU A 87 6.18 28.07 -13.85
N ARG A 88 4.95 27.68 -13.51
CA ARG A 88 4.64 26.44 -12.80
C ARG A 88 4.63 25.27 -13.80
N PRO A 89 4.95 24.04 -13.37
CA PRO A 89 4.79 22.88 -14.24
C PRO A 89 3.32 22.64 -14.55
N ASP A 90 3.01 22.12 -15.73
CA ASP A 90 1.68 21.56 -15.99
C ASP A 90 1.49 20.21 -15.26
N ALA A 91 0.25 19.71 -15.26
CA ALA A 91 -0.08 18.44 -14.57
C ALA A 91 0.72 17.24 -15.11
N THR A 92 1.01 17.19 -16.41
CA THR A 92 1.80 16.12 -17.02
C THR A 92 3.24 16.19 -16.56
N GLN A 93 3.83 17.38 -16.54
CA GLN A 93 5.19 17.61 -16.02
C GLN A 93 5.28 17.25 -14.54
N PHE A 94 4.29 17.65 -13.73
CA PHE A 94 4.25 17.32 -12.30
C PHE A 94 4.26 15.81 -12.06
N THR A 95 3.47 15.03 -12.81
CA THR A 95 3.46 13.56 -12.66
C THR A 95 4.78 12.88 -13.02
N LYS A 96 5.68 13.57 -13.72
CA LYS A 96 6.99 13.06 -14.15
C LYS A 96 8.15 13.48 -13.25
N ILE A 97 7.87 14.17 -12.14
CA ILE A 97 8.88 14.54 -11.14
C ILE A 97 9.58 13.26 -10.64
N VAL A 98 10.92 13.31 -10.58
CA VAL A 98 11.78 12.16 -10.22
C VAL A 98 11.45 11.59 -8.84
N TYR A 99 11.01 12.43 -7.90
CA TYR A 99 10.54 12.00 -6.58
C TYR A 99 9.42 10.94 -6.67
N PHE A 100 8.57 11.00 -7.69
CA PHE A 100 7.49 10.01 -7.89
C PHE A 100 7.96 8.76 -8.66
N ASP A 101 9.20 8.72 -9.13
CA ASP A 101 9.81 7.56 -9.81
C ASP A 101 10.22 6.43 -8.84
N ASP A 102 9.42 6.22 -7.80
CA ASP A 102 9.70 5.28 -6.72
C ASP A 102 9.16 3.87 -7.01
N THR A 103 9.87 2.83 -6.54
CA THR A 103 9.48 1.43 -6.74
C THR A 103 8.10 1.13 -6.12
N LEU A 104 7.75 1.73 -4.98
CA LEU A 104 6.46 1.50 -4.33
C LEU A 104 5.32 2.11 -5.14
N VAL A 105 5.52 3.34 -5.65
CA VAL A 105 4.56 4.00 -6.55
C VAL A 105 4.34 3.17 -7.81
N LYS A 106 5.43 2.73 -8.47
CA LYS A 106 5.36 1.83 -9.64
C LYS A 106 4.61 0.53 -9.33
N THR A 107 4.84 -0.05 -8.15
CA THR A 107 4.16 -1.27 -7.71
C THR A 107 2.66 -1.05 -7.53
N LEU A 108 2.24 0.07 -6.91
CA LEU A 108 0.83 0.40 -6.78
C LEU A 108 0.16 0.62 -8.13
N ASN A 109 0.81 1.32 -9.05
CA ASN A 109 0.30 1.51 -10.41
C ASN A 109 0.17 0.19 -11.18
N TYR A 110 1.11 -0.74 -10.98
CA TYR A 110 1.03 -2.08 -11.56
C TYR A 110 -0.15 -2.88 -10.97
N LEU A 111 -0.37 -2.79 -9.65
CA LEU A 111 -1.55 -3.41 -9.01
C LEU A 111 -2.86 -2.87 -9.59
N ASP A 112 -2.94 -1.56 -9.82
CA ASP A 112 -4.12 -0.90 -10.40
C ASP A 112 -4.38 -1.34 -11.87
N SER A 113 -3.39 -1.91 -12.57
CA SER A 113 -3.50 -2.39 -13.96
C SER A 113 -3.61 -3.91 -14.12
N LEU A 114 -3.68 -4.68 -13.02
CA LEU A 114 -3.72 -6.14 -13.06
C LEU A 114 -4.82 -6.70 -13.97
N MET A 115 -6.01 -6.09 -13.99
CA MET A 115 -7.12 -6.57 -14.82
C MET A 115 -6.82 -6.57 -16.33
N GLN A 116 -5.85 -5.76 -16.77
CA GLN A 116 -5.46 -5.63 -18.18
C GLN A 116 -4.35 -6.62 -18.58
N MET A 117 -3.77 -7.32 -17.61
CA MET A 117 -2.59 -8.17 -17.81
C MET A 117 -2.97 -9.63 -17.99
N ASP A 118 -2.17 -10.34 -18.78
CA ASP A 118 -2.30 -11.78 -18.90
C ASP A 118 -1.71 -12.51 -17.67
N ASN A 119 -2.04 -13.80 -17.54
CA ASN A 119 -1.58 -14.61 -16.41
C ASN A 119 -0.05 -14.74 -16.36
N THR A 120 0.64 -14.71 -17.49
CA THR A 120 2.11 -14.82 -17.54
C THR A 120 2.76 -13.59 -16.93
N GLN A 121 2.28 -12.40 -17.29
CA GLN A 121 2.71 -11.13 -16.73
C GLN A 121 2.41 -11.07 -15.23
N LYS A 122 1.19 -11.45 -14.82
CA LYS A 122 0.80 -11.52 -13.41
C LYS A 122 1.71 -12.44 -12.60
N MET A 123 2.01 -13.65 -13.09
CA MET A 123 2.91 -14.58 -12.42
C MET A 123 4.31 -13.98 -12.19
N GLN A 124 4.87 -13.31 -13.20
CA GLN A 124 6.17 -12.65 -13.08
C GLN A 124 6.15 -11.54 -12.04
N PHE A 125 5.10 -10.71 -12.06
CA PHE A 125 4.93 -9.65 -11.08
C PHE A 125 4.80 -10.17 -9.65
N PHE A 126 3.89 -11.12 -9.40
CA PHE A 126 3.68 -11.69 -8.06
C PHE A 126 4.91 -12.42 -7.54
N LYS A 127 5.73 -13.01 -8.42
CA LYS A 127 7.01 -13.62 -8.02
C LYS A 127 8.01 -12.59 -7.49
N GLY A 128 8.05 -11.38 -8.05
CA GLY A 128 8.95 -10.30 -7.61
C GLY A 128 8.41 -9.47 -6.44
N LEU A 129 7.08 -9.43 -6.29
CA LEU A 129 6.39 -8.58 -5.32
C LEU A 129 6.87 -8.72 -3.86
N PRO A 130 7.12 -9.93 -3.30
CA PRO A 130 7.56 -10.10 -1.92
C PRO A 130 8.76 -9.22 -1.52
N GLN A 131 9.73 -9.03 -2.42
CA GLN A 131 10.92 -8.23 -2.14
C GLN A 131 10.61 -6.74 -1.98
N VAL A 132 9.55 -6.26 -2.64
CA VAL A 132 9.13 -4.86 -2.58
C VAL A 132 8.23 -4.62 -1.36
N LEU A 133 7.41 -5.60 -0.96
CA LEU A 133 6.46 -5.44 0.16
C LEU A 133 7.14 -5.11 1.49
N THR A 134 8.38 -5.53 1.69
CA THR A 134 9.16 -5.23 2.91
C THR A 134 9.43 -3.75 3.11
N LYS A 135 9.32 -2.94 2.05
CA LYS A 135 9.52 -1.48 2.07
C LYS A 135 8.22 -0.70 2.30
N PHE A 136 7.06 -1.33 2.17
CA PHE A 136 5.79 -0.66 2.39
C PHE A 136 5.50 -0.50 3.89
N ALA A 137 4.87 0.62 4.24
CA ALA A 137 4.24 0.75 5.54
C ALA A 137 3.07 -0.26 5.68
N LYS A 138 2.80 -0.69 6.92
CA LYS A 138 1.75 -1.68 7.23
C LYS A 138 0.37 -1.31 6.69
N ARG A 139 -0.01 -0.03 6.78
CA ARG A 139 -1.36 0.42 6.41
C ARG A 139 -1.66 0.24 4.90
N PRO A 140 -0.81 0.72 3.97
CA PRO A 140 -0.96 0.42 2.54
C PRO A 140 -1.02 -1.08 2.20
N LEU A 141 -0.24 -1.92 2.91
CA LEU A 141 -0.26 -3.37 2.71
C LEU A 141 -1.65 -3.95 2.97
N LEU A 142 -2.26 -3.59 4.10
CA LEU A 142 -3.58 -4.09 4.49
C LEU A 142 -4.73 -3.46 3.67
N GLN A 143 -4.66 -2.15 3.40
CA GLN A 143 -5.80 -1.40 2.85
C GLN A 143 -5.80 -1.31 1.33
N LYS A 144 -4.63 -1.40 0.68
CA LYS A 144 -4.51 -1.29 -0.79
C LYS A 144 -3.99 -2.59 -1.40
N VAL A 145 -2.83 -3.09 -0.96
CA VAL A 145 -2.18 -4.25 -1.61
C VAL A 145 -2.99 -5.54 -1.41
N LEU A 146 -3.38 -5.88 -0.18
CA LEU A 146 -4.10 -7.10 0.14
C LEU A 146 -5.39 -7.28 -0.68
N PRO A 147 -6.29 -6.28 -0.83
CA PRO A 147 -7.44 -6.38 -1.71
C PRO A 147 -7.12 -6.82 -3.14
N PHE A 148 -6.09 -6.23 -3.77
CA PHE A 148 -5.67 -6.61 -5.13
C PHE A 148 -5.19 -8.06 -5.20
N LEU A 149 -4.45 -8.52 -4.19
CA LEU A 149 -3.96 -9.90 -4.14
C LEU A 149 -5.10 -10.91 -3.98
N THR A 150 -6.03 -10.64 -3.06
CA THR A 150 -7.14 -11.54 -2.76
C THR A 150 -8.17 -11.61 -3.88
N ALA A 151 -8.32 -10.54 -4.66
CA ALA A 151 -9.20 -10.53 -5.84
C ALA A 151 -8.79 -11.57 -6.91
N GLU A 152 -7.51 -11.94 -6.95
CA GLU A 152 -6.94 -12.90 -7.90
C GLU A 152 -7.06 -14.38 -7.44
N PHE A 153 -7.65 -14.65 -6.27
CA PHE A 153 -7.87 -16.03 -5.78
C PHE A 153 -8.85 -16.85 -6.62
N ASN A 154 -9.58 -16.22 -7.55
CA ASN A 154 -10.38 -16.93 -8.55
C ASN A 154 -9.54 -17.59 -9.65
N THR A 155 -8.23 -17.36 -9.68
CA THR A 155 -7.29 -17.93 -10.67
C THR A 155 -6.29 -18.84 -9.97
N PRO A 156 -6.58 -20.15 -9.77
CA PRO A 156 -5.77 -21.05 -8.96
C PRO A 156 -4.28 -21.11 -9.34
N GLN A 157 -3.95 -20.97 -10.63
CA GLN A 157 -2.57 -20.99 -11.12
C GLN A 157 -1.71 -19.82 -10.61
N LEU A 158 -2.33 -18.69 -10.21
CA LEU A 158 -1.63 -17.52 -9.68
C LEU A 158 -1.40 -17.61 -8.18
N ILE A 159 -2.24 -18.36 -7.46
CA ILE A 159 -2.25 -18.42 -5.99
C ILE A 159 -0.88 -18.78 -5.39
N PRO A 160 -0.11 -19.76 -5.92
CA PRO A 160 1.22 -20.05 -5.40
C PRO A 160 2.19 -18.86 -5.42
N PHE A 161 2.01 -17.93 -6.36
CA PHE A 161 2.83 -16.72 -6.47
C PHE A 161 2.31 -15.59 -5.59
N ILE A 162 1.02 -15.58 -5.25
CA ILE A 162 0.37 -14.58 -4.41
C ILE A 162 0.56 -14.86 -2.92
N LEU A 163 0.48 -16.12 -2.50
CA LEU A 163 0.55 -16.51 -1.08
C LEU A 163 1.79 -15.99 -0.34
N PRO A 164 3.02 -16.00 -0.92
CA PRO A 164 4.18 -15.41 -0.27
C PRO A 164 3.98 -13.94 0.12
N SER A 165 3.34 -13.16 -0.75
CA SER A 165 3.01 -11.76 -0.47
C SER A 165 1.96 -11.63 0.64
N ILE A 166 0.92 -12.46 0.63
CA ILE A 166 -0.10 -12.49 1.69
C ILE A 166 0.54 -12.79 3.05
N PHE A 167 1.52 -13.68 3.11
CA PHE A 167 2.17 -14.05 4.36
C PHE A 167 3.08 -12.96 4.92
N ILE A 168 3.76 -12.18 4.06
CA ILE A 168 4.46 -10.98 4.51
C ILE A 168 3.47 -10.00 5.17
N ILE A 169 2.29 -9.82 4.56
CA ILE A 169 1.25 -8.94 5.12
C ILE A 169 0.74 -9.50 6.45
N ALA A 170 0.49 -10.81 6.54
CA ALA A 170 0.04 -11.50 7.75
C ALA A 170 1.05 -11.40 8.91
N GLU A 171 2.34 -11.52 8.62
CA GLU A 171 3.42 -11.39 9.61
C GLU A 171 3.48 -9.97 10.19
N ASN A 172 3.21 -8.95 9.37
CA ASN A 172 3.17 -7.54 9.78
C ASN A 172 1.86 -7.13 10.47
N ALA A 173 0.80 -7.93 10.33
CA ALA A 173 -0.51 -7.65 10.92
C ALA A 173 -0.56 -8.00 12.41
N SER A 174 -1.34 -7.25 13.19
CA SER A 174 -1.75 -7.70 14.53
C SER A 174 -2.66 -8.93 14.43
N ASN A 175 -2.89 -9.65 15.54
CA ASN A 175 -3.80 -10.80 15.55
C ASN A 175 -5.23 -10.39 15.18
N GLU A 176 -5.66 -9.19 15.59
CA GLU A 176 -6.96 -8.64 15.25
C GLU A 176 -7.06 -8.28 13.76
N GLU A 177 -6.04 -7.60 13.21
CA GLU A 177 -5.97 -7.27 11.78
C GLU A 177 -5.92 -8.54 10.92
N PHE A 178 -5.17 -9.55 11.36
CA PHE A 178 -5.12 -10.85 10.71
C PHE A 178 -6.50 -11.51 10.68
N SER A 179 -7.15 -11.64 11.83
CA SER A 179 -8.43 -12.34 11.95
C SER A 179 -9.55 -11.64 11.19
N LYS A 180 -9.57 -10.31 11.18
CA LYS A 180 -10.64 -9.53 10.54
C LYS A 180 -10.42 -9.31 9.04
N THR A 181 -9.16 -9.21 8.59
CA THR A 181 -8.87 -8.73 7.24
C THR A 181 -8.10 -9.73 6.40
N VAL A 182 -7.12 -10.44 6.97
CA VAL A 182 -6.22 -11.33 6.20
C VAL A 182 -6.74 -12.76 6.11
N PHE A 183 -7.27 -13.29 7.22
CA PHE A 183 -7.73 -14.66 7.33
C PHE A 183 -8.99 -14.97 6.52
N PRO A 184 -10.05 -14.12 6.51
CA PRO A 184 -11.29 -14.47 5.84
C PRO A 184 -11.13 -14.75 4.33
N PRO A 185 -10.35 -13.98 3.56
CA PRO A 185 -10.07 -14.30 2.15
C PRO A 185 -9.26 -15.58 1.93
N LEU A 186 -8.50 -16.06 2.92
CA LEU A 186 -7.72 -17.29 2.83
C LEU A 186 -8.55 -18.56 3.07
N ILE A 187 -9.72 -18.45 3.71
CA ILE A 187 -10.57 -19.61 4.04
C ILE A 187 -10.89 -20.47 2.80
N PRO A 188 -11.32 -19.90 1.65
CA PRO A 188 -11.55 -20.70 0.44
C PRO A 188 -10.28 -21.38 -0.09
N VAL A 189 -9.12 -20.73 0.09
CA VAL A 189 -7.82 -21.23 -0.38
C VAL A 189 -7.39 -22.48 0.39
N PHE A 190 -7.73 -22.61 1.68
CA PHE A 190 -7.45 -23.82 2.46
C PHE A 190 -8.13 -25.09 1.92
N SER A 191 -9.22 -24.93 1.14
CA SER A 191 -9.92 -26.05 0.53
C SER A 191 -9.39 -26.42 -0.86
N MET A 192 -8.40 -25.68 -1.38
CA MET A 192 -7.86 -25.91 -2.73
C MET A 192 -6.73 -26.95 -2.71
N THR A 193 -6.82 -27.94 -3.59
CA THR A 193 -5.82 -29.00 -3.74
C THR A 193 -5.02 -28.90 -5.04
N ASN A 194 -5.46 -28.07 -5.99
CA ASN A 194 -4.82 -27.87 -7.28
C ASN A 194 -4.64 -26.37 -7.57
N PRO A 195 -3.42 -25.87 -7.86
CA PRO A 195 -2.13 -26.59 -7.86
C PRO A 195 -1.69 -27.09 -6.48
N TYR A 196 -1.02 -28.24 -6.43
CA TYR A 196 -0.56 -28.87 -5.17
C TYR A 196 0.38 -27.97 -4.35
N GLN A 197 1.06 -27.04 -5.02
CA GLN A 197 1.91 -26.03 -4.42
C GLN A 197 1.16 -25.15 -3.41
N ILE A 198 -0.14 -24.93 -3.58
CA ILE A 198 -0.98 -24.20 -2.62
C ILE A 198 -0.90 -24.88 -1.25
N VAL A 199 -1.17 -26.18 -1.20
CA VAL A 199 -1.14 -26.97 0.04
C VAL A 199 0.25 -26.92 0.67
N LEU A 200 1.31 -27.10 -0.12
CA LEU A 200 2.69 -27.01 0.38
C LEU A 200 3.01 -25.66 1.02
N ILE A 201 2.66 -24.57 0.35
CA ILE A 201 2.95 -23.20 0.80
C ILE A 201 2.16 -22.88 2.08
N LEU A 202 0.90 -23.32 2.17
CA LEU A 202 0.09 -23.19 3.38
C LEU A 202 0.68 -23.99 4.55
N LEU A 203 1.08 -25.24 4.32
CA LEU A 203 1.69 -26.10 5.33
C LEU A 203 3.02 -25.52 5.85
N GLN A 204 3.83 -24.91 4.99
CA GLN A 204 5.07 -24.22 5.37
C GLN A 204 4.83 -23.04 6.33
N LYS A 205 3.65 -22.42 6.30
CA LYS A 205 3.29 -21.30 7.17
C LYS A 205 2.38 -21.68 8.34
N MET A 206 2.36 -22.96 8.70
CA MET A 206 1.52 -23.45 9.78
C MET A 206 1.78 -22.79 11.14
N SER A 207 3.04 -22.50 11.48
CA SER A 207 3.37 -21.79 12.72
C SER A 207 2.72 -20.39 12.78
N LEU A 208 2.68 -19.67 11.65
CA LEU A 208 2.05 -18.36 11.56
C LEU A 208 0.54 -18.46 11.81
N PHE A 209 -0.13 -19.42 11.16
CA PHE A 209 -1.56 -19.63 11.35
C PHE A 209 -1.90 -19.96 12.79
N LEU A 210 -1.15 -20.86 13.42
CA LEU A 210 -1.41 -21.26 14.81
C LEU A 210 -1.17 -20.12 15.81
N GLN A 211 -0.26 -19.19 15.50
CA GLN A 211 0.01 -18.03 16.34
C GLN A 211 -1.03 -16.91 16.18
N LYS A 212 -1.54 -16.70 14.96
CA LYS A 212 -2.38 -15.53 14.61
C LYS A 212 -3.88 -15.83 14.62
N THR A 213 -4.28 -17.09 14.49
CA THR A 213 -5.68 -17.50 14.29
C THR A 213 -6.32 -17.88 15.63
N PRO A 214 -7.56 -17.45 15.93
CA PRO A 214 -8.30 -17.91 17.10
C PRO A 214 -8.51 -19.42 17.09
N GLU A 215 -8.57 -20.05 18.27
CA GLU A 215 -8.66 -21.51 18.41
C GLU A 215 -9.88 -22.13 17.68
N ALA A 216 -11.03 -21.47 17.74
CA ALA A 216 -12.25 -21.91 17.06
C ALA A 216 -12.04 -22.00 15.54
N ASP A 217 -11.34 -21.02 14.96
CA ASP A 217 -11.04 -20.97 13.53
C ASP A 217 -9.92 -21.94 13.14
N ILE A 218 -8.95 -22.20 14.04
CA ILE A 218 -7.96 -23.26 13.85
C ILE A 218 -8.67 -24.61 13.69
N LYS A 219 -9.56 -24.95 14.63
CA LYS A 219 -10.34 -26.20 14.62
C LYS A 219 -11.18 -26.31 13.34
N ARG A 220 -11.80 -25.21 12.93
CA ARG A 220 -12.74 -25.18 11.80
C ARG A 220 -12.10 -25.19 10.41
N TYR A 221 -10.98 -24.47 10.23
CA TYR A 221 -10.43 -24.21 8.89
C TYR A 221 -9.00 -24.72 8.70
N VAL A 222 -8.17 -24.66 9.75
CA VAL A 222 -6.76 -25.00 9.64
C VAL A 222 -6.52 -26.51 9.82
N LEU A 223 -7.19 -27.16 10.78
CA LEU A 223 -7.04 -28.60 10.97
C LEU A 223 -7.49 -29.45 9.77
N PRO A 224 -8.60 -29.13 9.07
CA PRO A 224 -8.98 -29.85 7.85
C PRO A 224 -7.89 -29.88 6.78
N LEU A 225 -7.11 -28.80 6.62
CA LEU A 225 -5.96 -28.76 5.71
C LEU A 225 -4.90 -29.80 6.12
N VAL A 226 -4.60 -29.91 7.41
CA VAL A 226 -3.60 -30.88 7.93
C VAL A 226 -4.09 -32.31 7.72
N TYR A 227 -5.35 -32.61 8.03
CA TYR A 227 -5.91 -33.94 7.78
C TYR A 227 -5.92 -34.30 6.29
N GLY A 228 -6.32 -33.34 5.44
CA GLY A 228 -6.26 -33.50 3.98
C GLY A 228 -4.85 -33.72 3.45
N ALA A 229 -3.84 -33.09 4.06
CA ALA A 229 -2.44 -33.28 3.69
C ALA A 229 -1.88 -34.64 4.07
N ILE A 230 -2.24 -35.19 5.24
CA ILE A 230 -1.83 -36.55 5.66
C ILE A 230 -2.39 -37.60 4.69
N MET A 231 -3.65 -37.41 4.26
CA MET A 231 -4.33 -38.35 3.36
C MET A 231 -4.07 -38.06 1.87
N ASN A 232 -3.13 -37.17 1.54
CA ASN A 232 -2.87 -36.76 0.16
C ASN A 232 -1.98 -37.77 -0.59
N ASP A 233 -2.28 -38.08 -1.84
CA ASP A 233 -1.47 -39.01 -2.65
C ASP A 233 -0.08 -38.47 -3.00
N ASN A 234 0.15 -37.16 -2.86
CA ASN A 234 1.46 -36.55 -3.11
C ASN A 234 2.39 -36.71 -1.90
N ILE A 235 3.40 -37.58 -2.04
CA ILE A 235 4.41 -37.88 -1.02
C ILE A 235 5.05 -36.61 -0.45
N LYS A 236 5.32 -35.59 -1.28
CA LYS A 236 5.94 -34.34 -0.81
C LYS A 236 5.05 -33.58 0.18
N ILE A 237 3.73 -33.63 -0.03
CA ILE A 237 2.76 -33.01 0.88
C ILE A 237 2.72 -33.79 2.20
N GLN A 238 2.70 -35.12 2.13
CA GLN A 238 2.70 -35.98 3.32
C GLN A 238 3.97 -35.79 4.15
N GLU A 239 5.15 -35.84 3.53
CA GLU A 239 6.44 -35.64 4.21
C GLU A 239 6.52 -34.28 4.91
N LEU A 240 6.13 -33.21 4.21
CA LEU A 240 6.08 -31.88 4.79
C LEU A 240 5.09 -31.83 5.96
N CYS A 241 3.90 -32.41 5.80
CA CYS A 241 2.89 -32.47 6.85
C CYS A 241 3.42 -33.21 8.10
N LEU A 242 4.05 -34.37 7.92
CA LEU A 242 4.63 -35.13 9.03
C LEU A 242 5.73 -34.35 9.76
N SER A 243 6.52 -33.55 9.03
CA SER A 243 7.57 -32.70 9.62
C SER A 243 7.02 -31.57 10.52
N ILE A 244 5.82 -31.07 10.24
CA ILE A 244 5.20 -29.97 11.01
C ILE A 244 4.36 -30.45 12.20
N ILE A 245 3.92 -31.72 12.20
CA ILE A 245 3.08 -32.30 13.27
C ILE A 245 3.67 -32.08 14.68
N PRO A 246 4.98 -32.23 14.95
CA PRO A 246 5.53 -31.97 16.28
C PRO A 246 5.31 -30.53 16.76
N SER A 247 5.38 -29.55 15.84
CA SER A 247 5.14 -28.14 16.14
C SER A 247 3.67 -27.87 16.48
N ILE A 248 2.74 -28.48 15.72
CA ILE A 248 1.30 -28.47 16.04
C ILE A 248 1.04 -29.20 17.37
N GLY A 249 1.79 -30.28 17.62
CA GLY A 249 1.76 -31.10 18.82
C GLY A 249 2.09 -30.32 20.09
N LYS A 250 3.04 -29.39 20.04
CA LYS A 250 3.37 -28.52 21.17
C LYS A 250 2.29 -27.49 21.47
N LEU A 251 1.44 -27.16 20.49
CA LEU A 251 0.26 -26.32 20.65
C LEU A 251 -0.96 -27.10 21.19
N LYS A 252 -0.84 -28.43 21.40
CA LYS A 252 -1.94 -29.32 21.85
C LYS A 252 -2.57 -28.98 23.19
N GLU A 253 -1.93 -28.20 24.06
CA GLU A 253 -2.60 -27.74 25.29
C GLU A 253 -3.82 -26.87 24.99
N LEU A 254 -3.93 -26.30 23.79
CA LEU A 254 -5.07 -25.50 23.33
C LEU A 254 -6.15 -26.31 22.60
N LEU A 255 -5.85 -27.45 21.95
CA LEU A 255 -6.82 -28.11 21.05
C LEU A 255 -7.68 -29.19 21.72
N PHE A 256 -7.27 -29.72 22.87
CA PHE A 256 -7.95 -30.80 23.60
C PHE A 256 -8.55 -30.35 24.95
N ARG A 257 -8.70 -29.04 25.16
CA ARG A 257 -9.64 -28.49 26.15
C ARG A 257 -10.93 -28.04 25.48
#